data_AF-A0A955T2F0-F1
#
_entry.id   AF-A0A955T2F0-F1
#
_cell.length_a   1.000
_cell.length_b   1.000
_cell.length_c   1.000
_cell.angle_alpha   90.00
_cell.angle_beta   90.00
_cell.angle_gamma   90.00
#
_symmetry.space_group_name_H-M   'P 1'
#
loop_
_entity.id
_entity.type
_entity.pdbx_description
1 polymer ?
#
loop_
_entity_poly.entity_id
_entity_poly.type
_entity_poly.pdbx_seq_one_letter_code
_entity_poly.pdbx_strand_id
1 'polypeptide(L)'
;MRFSCALIISILLINSNAFSQPADPSGAFTWGLRPDKTRILWTDNSSNEDEFRVERSTNGGAFTEIGSVLANETHFDDATVNPSNVYHYRVRAYRASDMSYSGYTLEVKGPDYLESSHFRVFYNTDDCYPSTGGSTHCTPSDLNAMSQNEYAARILEILEGAYEEYVTNFLFMVPWSPEGAEPIPINLKYCDGGGCAGGGGVGLGPALLDPYDHATNTGDPGSLVVPAHELFHMVQFHYDAIKTDPAGKWVIEGQARAIQDLVCIDAAGLTCQNCDDEPFGIAPYYGQVGNYLGNTNRPVNEISYSAALFWIYLCQQYGATNSEPERGFDFMAEFWDEADDNVNRDGIQVLNATLQNLGESDRFRDIFKNFVVANYAKQLSGPSVPSRYKYVDETQPPGPYDDVNL
;
A
#
# COMPACT_ATOMS: atom_id res chain seq x y z
N MET A 1 -36.89 82.60 34.32
CA MET A 1 -35.87 81.76 34.99
C MET A 1 -36.23 80.30 34.66
N ARG A 2 -35.33 79.60 33.95
CA ARG A 2 -35.50 78.22 33.46
C ARG A 2 -35.36 77.21 34.60
N PHE A 3 -35.96 76.01 34.47
CA PHE A 3 -35.45 74.66 34.83
C PHE A 3 -36.59 73.66 34.57
N SER A 4 -36.64 73.04 33.39
CA SER A 4 -36.07 71.72 33.03
C SER A 4 -36.94 70.53 33.46
N CYS A 5 -37.69 70.02 32.49
CA CYS A 5 -38.39 68.74 32.50
C CYS A 5 -37.35 67.63 32.29
N ALA A 6 -37.14 66.77 33.30
CA ALA A 6 -36.26 65.61 33.18
C ALA A 6 -37.10 64.41 32.71
N LEU A 7 -36.96 64.07 31.43
CA LEU A 7 -37.43 62.82 30.84
C LEU A 7 -36.47 61.70 31.29
N ILE A 8 -36.94 60.78 32.12
CA ILE A 8 -36.17 59.56 32.45
C ILE A 8 -36.32 58.62 31.25
N ILE A 9 -35.31 58.61 30.38
CA ILE A 9 -35.12 57.55 29.39
C ILE A 9 -34.41 56.41 30.14
N SER A 10 -35.15 55.35 30.46
CA SER A 10 -34.55 54.08 30.86
C SER A 10 -33.82 53.50 29.66
N ILE A 11 -32.50 53.63 29.65
CA ILE A 11 -31.63 52.89 28.73
C ILE A 11 -31.74 51.41 29.11
N LEU A 12 -32.41 50.64 28.26
CA LEU A 12 -32.33 49.19 28.28
C LEU A 12 -30.93 48.83 27.77
N LEU A 13 -30.01 48.52 28.69
CA LEU A 13 -28.73 47.90 28.34
C LEU A 13 -29.04 46.50 27.80
N ILE A 14 -29.13 46.37 26.48
CA ILE A 14 -29.01 45.06 25.84
C ILE A 14 -27.54 44.67 26.02
N ASN A 15 -27.26 43.82 27.00
CA ASN A 15 -26.02 43.04 26.99
C ASN A 15 -26.06 42.20 25.71
N SER A 16 -25.37 42.66 24.67
CA SER A 16 -25.00 41.77 23.58
C SER A 16 -24.04 40.75 24.20
N ASN A 17 -24.55 39.56 24.53
CA ASN A 17 -23.71 38.38 24.54
C ASN A 17 -23.19 38.27 23.11
N ALA A 18 -22.01 38.84 22.84
CA ALA A 18 -21.25 38.49 21.66
C ALA A 18 -20.97 36.99 21.84
N PHE A 19 -21.73 36.15 21.13
CA PHE A 19 -21.43 34.74 21.06
C PHE A 19 -19.98 34.65 20.62
N SER A 20 -19.12 34.03 21.43
CA SER A 20 -17.74 33.82 21.04
C SER A 20 -17.76 33.03 19.74
N GLN A 21 -16.96 33.46 18.77
CA GLN A 21 -16.67 32.71 17.54
C GLN A 21 -16.34 31.25 17.88
N PRO A 22 -16.63 30.28 16.99
CA PRO A 22 -16.19 28.90 17.18
C PRO A 22 -14.70 28.85 17.53
N ALA A 23 -14.33 27.96 18.44
CA ALA A 23 -12.93 27.81 18.81
C ALA A 23 -12.16 27.15 17.66
N ASP A 24 -10.89 27.53 17.51
CA ASP A 24 -10.06 27.00 16.43
C ASP A 24 -9.85 25.49 16.64
N PRO A 25 -10.12 24.65 15.62
CA PRO A 25 -9.64 23.28 15.64
C PRO A 25 -8.11 23.25 15.71
N SER A 26 -7.54 22.19 16.28
CA SER A 26 -6.09 22.09 16.50
C SER A 26 -5.56 20.71 16.18
N GLY A 27 -4.24 20.52 16.24
CA GLY A 27 -3.64 19.20 16.08
C GLY A 27 -3.99 18.54 14.74
N ALA A 28 -4.15 19.33 13.68
CA ALA A 28 -4.36 18.77 12.36
C ALA A 28 -3.16 17.91 11.96
N PHE A 29 -3.45 16.81 11.28
CA PHE A 29 -2.47 16.01 10.55
C PHE A 29 -3.20 15.32 9.41
N THR A 30 -2.47 15.00 8.33
CA THR A 30 -3.03 14.12 7.31
C THR A 30 -2.66 12.69 7.62
N TRP A 31 -3.56 11.80 7.28
CA TRP A 31 -3.47 10.37 7.40
C TRP A 31 -3.96 9.84 6.07
N GLY A 32 -3.04 9.58 5.17
CA GLY A 32 -3.37 9.22 3.81
C GLY A 32 -2.21 8.44 3.31
N LEU A 33 -2.30 7.14 3.52
CA LEU A 33 -1.26 6.19 3.18
C LEU A 33 -1.38 5.79 1.71
N ARG A 34 -2.37 6.33 0.98
CA ARG A 34 -2.64 6.03 -0.42
C ARG A 34 -2.37 7.24 -1.32
N PRO A 35 -1.87 7.02 -2.56
CA PRO A 35 -1.56 8.04 -3.57
C PRO A 35 -2.69 9.01 -3.94
N ASP A 36 -3.91 8.52 -3.86
CA ASP A 36 -5.10 9.12 -4.44
C ASP A 36 -6.15 9.53 -3.39
N LYS A 37 -5.87 9.21 -2.13
CA LYS A 37 -6.75 9.53 -1.01
C LYS A 37 -5.96 10.00 0.19
N THR A 38 -6.44 11.07 0.81
CA THR A 38 -5.94 11.49 2.11
C THR A 38 -7.08 11.78 3.05
N ARG A 39 -6.96 11.32 4.29
CA ARG A 39 -7.82 11.73 5.39
C ARG A 39 -7.13 12.83 6.15
N ILE A 40 -7.74 13.99 6.29
CA ILE A 40 -7.28 14.97 7.28
C ILE A 40 -8.01 14.70 8.58
N LEU A 41 -7.26 14.65 9.70
CA LEU A 41 -7.80 14.57 11.05
C LEU A 41 -7.46 15.84 11.83
N TRP A 42 -8.28 16.18 12.82
CA TRP A 42 -8.04 17.29 13.73
C TRP A 42 -8.68 17.04 15.09
N THR A 43 -8.25 17.81 16.10
CA THR A 43 -8.92 17.93 17.38
C THR A 43 -9.99 19.02 17.32
N ASP A 44 -11.23 18.64 17.60
CA ASP A 44 -12.32 19.57 17.83
C ASP A 44 -12.18 20.26 19.20
N ASN A 45 -12.07 21.58 19.19
CA ASN A 45 -12.07 22.42 20.39
C ASN A 45 -13.33 23.29 20.50
N SER A 46 -14.18 23.25 19.49
CA SER A 46 -15.39 24.02 19.39
C SER A 46 -16.55 23.22 20.00
N SER A 47 -17.54 23.93 20.54
CA SER A 47 -18.75 23.31 21.12
C SER A 47 -20.03 23.99 20.63
N ASN A 48 -19.87 24.84 19.63
CA ASN A 48 -20.89 25.74 19.11
C ASN A 48 -20.71 25.95 17.60
N GLU A 49 -20.02 25.04 16.92
CA GLU A 49 -19.96 24.90 15.48
C GLU A 49 -21.14 24.06 14.99
N ASP A 50 -21.54 24.32 13.75
CA ASP A 50 -22.50 23.49 13.02
C ASP A 50 -21.76 22.55 12.04
N GLU A 51 -20.57 22.96 11.58
CA GLU A 51 -19.76 22.25 10.59
C GLU A 51 -18.26 22.54 10.77
N PHE A 52 -17.43 21.64 10.26
CA PHE A 52 -16.03 21.92 9.94
C PHE A 52 -15.83 22.02 8.44
N ARG A 53 -15.15 23.07 7.99
CA ARG A 53 -14.83 23.28 6.58
C ARG A 53 -13.37 22.98 6.31
N VAL A 54 -13.13 22.22 5.25
CA VAL A 54 -11.81 21.77 4.85
C VAL A 54 -11.39 22.52 3.59
N GLU A 55 -10.23 23.15 3.66
CA GLU A 55 -9.61 23.81 2.52
C GLU A 55 -8.33 23.11 2.11
N ARG A 56 -8.08 23.11 0.80
CA ARG A 56 -6.91 22.52 0.16
C ARG A 56 -6.24 23.52 -0.77
N SER A 57 -4.92 23.63 -0.65
CA SER A 57 -4.04 24.24 -1.64
C SER A 57 -3.41 23.14 -2.49
N THR A 58 -3.25 23.40 -3.79
CA THR A 58 -2.62 22.48 -4.75
C THR A 58 -1.37 23.13 -5.34
N ASN A 59 -0.22 22.47 -5.25
CA ASN A 59 1.09 22.91 -5.74
C ASN A 59 1.47 24.33 -5.26
N GLY A 60 1.19 24.64 -3.99
CA GLY A 60 1.44 25.96 -3.40
C GLY A 60 0.52 27.07 -3.91
N GLY A 61 -0.58 26.72 -4.58
CA GLY A 61 -1.61 27.66 -5.01
C GLY A 61 -2.47 28.22 -3.87
N ALA A 62 -3.54 28.94 -4.23
CA ALA A 62 -4.50 29.43 -3.24
C ALA A 62 -5.30 28.26 -2.62
N PHE A 63 -5.64 28.39 -1.34
CA PHE A 63 -6.54 27.46 -0.67
C PHE A 63 -7.96 27.60 -1.23
N THR A 64 -8.60 26.46 -1.47
CA THR A 64 -9.98 26.34 -1.94
C THR A 64 -10.74 25.37 -1.04
N GLU A 65 -12.00 25.68 -0.71
CA GLU A 65 -12.85 24.77 0.07
C GLU A 65 -13.19 23.54 -0.78
N ILE A 66 -12.89 22.35 -0.25
CA ILE A 66 -13.12 21.08 -0.93
C ILE A 66 -14.29 20.29 -0.34
N GLY A 67 -14.74 20.66 0.85
CA GLY A 67 -15.89 20.05 1.49
C GLY A 67 -16.06 20.52 2.93
N SER A 68 -17.14 20.05 3.55
CA SER A 68 -17.39 20.19 4.97
C SER A 68 -17.88 18.88 5.59
N VAL A 69 -17.74 18.77 6.90
CA VAL A 69 -18.32 17.73 7.73
C VAL A 69 -19.19 18.36 8.81
N LEU A 70 -20.08 17.57 9.40
CA LEU A 70 -20.99 18.02 10.45
C LEU A 70 -20.24 18.36 11.75
N ALA A 71 -20.93 19.04 12.67
CA ALA A 71 -20.42 19.32 14.02
C ALA A 71 -19.90 18.05 14.73
N ASN A 72 -18.86 18.20 15.54
CA ASN A 72 -18.16 17.12 16.25
C ASN A 72 -17.44 16.07 15.39
N GLU A 73 -17.51 16.14 14.06
CA GLU A 73 -16.65 15.30 13.21
C GLU A 73 -15.21 15.77 13.29
N THR A 74 -14.28 14.82 13.41
CA THR A 74 -12.84 15.08 13.61
C THR A 74 -11.99 14.62 12.43
N HIS A 75 -12.61 14.30 11.30
CA HIS A 75 -11.90 13.87 10.10
C HIS A 75 -12.68 14.20 8.82
N PHE A 76 -11.97 14.25 7.69
CA PHE A 76 -12.52 14.39 6.34
C PHE A 76 -11.68 13.59 5.35
N ASP A 77 -12.34 12.78 4.52
CA ASP A 77 -11.71 12.02 3.44
C ASP A 77 -11.72 12.80 2.13
N ASP A 78 -10.54 13.18 1.64
CA ASP A 78 -10.34 13.68 0.29
C ASP A 78 -9.93 12.54 -0.63
N ALA A 79 -10.89 12.00 -1.39
CA ALA A 79 -10.68 10.98 -2.43
C ALA A 79 -10.51 11.60 -3.84
N THR A 80 -10.16 12.88 -3.92
CA THR A 80 -9.96 13.61 -5.20
C THR A 80 -8.49 13.98 -5.43
N VAL A 81 -7.59 13.36 -4.67
CA VAL A 81 -6.16 13.64 -4.73
C VAL A 81 -5.59 13.01 -5.98
N ASN A 82 -4.82 13.79 -6.73
CA ASN A 82 -3.93 13.28 -7.75
C ASN A 82 -2.51 13.14 -7.17
N PRO A 83 -1.85 11.96 -7.26
CA PRO A 83 -0.53 11.69 -6.69
C PRO A 83 0.58 12.63 -7.17
N SER A 84 0.46 13.17 -8.40
CA SER A 84 1.48 14.04 -8.99
C SER A 84 1.48 15.48 -8.45
N ASN A 85 0.59 15.81 -7.52
CA ASN A 85 0.46 17.14 -6.94
C ASN A 85 0.79 17.14 -5.45
N VAL A 86 1.34 18.26 -4.97
CA VAL A 86 1.52 18.52 -3.53
C VAL A 86 0.31 19.25 -2.99
N TYR A 87 -0.32 18.74 -1.92
CA TYR A 87 -1.43 19.43 -1.27
C TYR A 87 -1.09 19.88 0.14
N HIS A 88 -1.67 21.01 0.51
CA HIS A 88 -1.71 21.47 1.90
C HIS A 88 -3.17 21.62 2.31
N TYR A 89 -3.49 21.18 3.51
CA TYR A 89 -4.82 21.20 4.06
C TYR A 89 -4.87 22.07 5.30
N ARG A 90 -6.03 22.67 5.54
CA ARG A 90 -6.35 23.36 6.78
C ARG A 90 -7.84 23.28 7.05
N VAL A 91 -8.21 23.27 8.32
CA VAL A 91 -9.60 23.09 8.76
C VAL A 91 -10.00 24.27 9.62
N ARG A 92 -11.26 24.70 9.53
CA ARG A 92 -11.87 25.68 10.44
C ARG A 92 -13.28 25.29 10.80
N ALA A 93 -13.73 25.64 12.00
CA ALA A 93 -15.12 25.52 12.41
C ALA A 93 -15.98 26.62 11.76
N TYR A 94 -17.24 26.32 11.52
CA TYR A 94 -18.25 27.24 11.00
C TYR A 94 -19.54 27.14 11.82
N ARG A 95 -20.17 28.28 12.09
CA ARG A 95 -21.50 28.38 12.71
C ARG A 95 -22.46 29.08 11.77
N ALA A 96 -23.54 28.40 11.39
CA ALA A 96 -24.53 28.89 10.46
C ALA A 96 -25.41 30.01 11.05
N SER A 97 -25.69 29.96 12.35
CA SER A 97 -26.62 30.90 13.00
C SER A 97 -26.19 32.38 12.94
N ASP A 98 -24.89 32.64 12.93
CA ASP A 98 -24.29 33.98 12.82
C ASP A 98 -23.28 34.11 11.67
N MET A 99 -23.13 33.05 10.86
CA MET A 99 -22.18 32.96 9.74
C MET A 99 -20.73 33.21 10.16
N SER A 100 -20.38 32.89 11.41
CA SER A 100 -19.01 33.03 11.91
C SER A 100 -18.17 31.79 11.60
N TYR A 101 -16.89 32.02 11.33
CA TYR A 101 -15.86 30.99 11.16
C TYR A 101 -14.87 31.10 12.29
N SER A 102 -14.22 30.02 12.75
CA SER A 102 -13.01 30.10 13.58
C SER A 102 -11.78 30.54 12.77
N GLY A 103 -10.62 30.65 13.42
CA GLY A 103 -9.33 30.51 12.77
C GLY A 103 -9.11 29.10 12.22
N TYR A 104 -8.03 28.90 11.48
CA TYR A 104 -7.68 27.58 10.94
C TYR A 104 -6.77 26.80 11.88
N THR A 105 -6.74 25.49 11.71
CA THR A 105 -5.61 24.65 12.14
C THR A 105 -4.30 25.16 11.52
N LEU A 106 -3.17 24.66 12.02
CA LEU A 106 -1.93 24.70 11.25
C LEU A 106 -2.13 24.01 9.89
N GLU A 107 -1.45 24.52 8.87
CA GLU A 107 -1.41 23.88 7.55
C GLU A 107 -0.65 22.56 7.66
N VAL A 108 -1.23 21.51 7.10
CA VAL A 108 -0.63 20.18 7.07
C VAL A 108 -0.45 19.76 5.63
N LYS A 109 0.75 19.27 5.30
CA LYS A 109 1.00 18.66 3.99
C LYS A 109 0.22 17.35 3.93
N GLY A 110 -0.27 17.03 2.75
CA GLY A 110 -0.82 15.71 2.50
C GLY A 110 -1.04 15.48 1.01
N PRO A 111 -1.37 14.23 0.68
CA PRO A 111 -0.96 13.03 1.42
C PRO A 111 0.55 12.99 1.66
N ASP A 112 0.94 12.27 2.71
CA ASP A 112 2.33 12.15 3.16
C ASP A 112 3.09 11.26 2.15
N TYR A 113 3.35 11.78 0.95
CA TYR A 113 4.36 11.20 0.07
C TYR A 113 5.72 11.62 0.58
N LEU A 114 6.41 10.60 1.04
CA LEU A 114 7.85 10.58 1.23
C LEU A 114 8.47 11.05 -0.09
N GLU A 115 9.14 12.20 -0.07
CA GLU A 115 9.81 12.74 -1.25
C GLU A 115 11.00 11.85 -1.62
N SER A 116 11.32 11.70 -2.92
CA SER A 116 12.40 10.87 -3.49
C SER A 116 13.56 10.63 -2.52
N SER A 117 13.45 9.52 -1.78
CA SER A 117 14.22 9.05 -0.61
C SER A 117 13.26 8.24 0.27
N HIS A 118 12.49 7.31 -0.29
CA HIS A 118 11.53 6.50 0.49
C HIS A 118 12.26 5.59 1.47
N PHE A 119 13.45 5.12 1.05
CA PHE A 119 14.25 4.18 1.81
C PHE A 119 15.63 4.73 2.16
N ARG A 120 16.15 4.28 3.29
CA ARG A 120 17.56 4.40 3.67
C ARG A 120 18.14 3.01 3.84
N VAL A 121 18.91 2.55 2.86
CA VAL A 121 19.55 1.22 2.87
C VAL A 121 20.92 1.30 3.56
N PHE A 122 21.17 0.42 4.52
CA PHE A 122 22.45 0.29 5.21
C PHE A 122 22.80 -1.18 5.49
N TYR A 123 24.08 -1.46 5.73
CA TYR A 123 24.56 -2.74 6.23
C TYR A 123 24.76 -2.67 7.72
N ASN A 124 24.15 -3.57 8.49
CA ASN A 124 24.48 -3.75 9.89
C ASN A 124 25.37 -4.99 10.05
N THR A 125 26.69 -4.76 10.13
CA THR A 125 27.62 -5.67 10.79
C THR A 125 27.91 -5.12 12.19
N ASP A 126 28.45 -5.93 13.10
CA ASP A 126 28.83 -5.46 14.46
C ASP A 126 29.74 -4.21 14.46
N ASP A 127 30.33 -3.84 13.30
CA ASP A 127 31.19 -2.69 13.06
C ASP A 127 30.53 -1.49 12.31
N CYS A 128 29.25 -1.58 11.89
CA CYS A 128 28.58 -0.58 11.04
C CYS A 128 27.21 -0.19 11.62
N TYR A 129 27.19 0.79 12.55
CA TYR A 129 25.96 1.26 13.18
C TYR A 129 25.34 2.42 12.37
N PRO A 130 24.03 2.41 12.05
CA PRO A 130 23.40 3.52 11.36
C PRO A 130 23.40 4.77 12.26
N SER A 131 24.02 5.86 11.81
CA SER A 131 23.85 7.17 12.44
C SER A 131 22.79 7.97 11.69
N THR A 132 21.90 8.61 12.44
CA THR A 132 20.69 9.28 11.92
C THR A 132 20.98 10.57 11.14
N GLY A 133 22.24 10.98 10.97
CA GLY A 133 22.60 12.34 10.52
C GLY A 133 23.66 12.47 9.42
N GLY A 134 24.14 11.40 8.80
CA GLY A 134 25.08 11.54 7.69
C GLY A 134 25.87 10.27 7.39
N SER A 135 25.92 9.94 6.10
CA SER A 135 26.77 8.95 5.42
C SER A 135 27.80 8.26 6.32
N THR A 136 27.66 6.94 6.53
CA THR A 136 28.78 6.16 7.08
C THR A 136 29.01 4.91 6.24
N HIS A 137 29.96 5.08 5.33
CA HIS A 137 30.57 4.09 4.45
C HIS A 137 31.13 2.90 5.22
N CYS A 138 30.88 1.69 4.74
CA CYS A 138 31.52 0.47 5.21
C CYS A 138 32.27 -0.15 4.02
N THR A 139 33.61 -0.16 4.07
CA THR A 139 34.51 -0.94 3.19
C THR A 139 35.75 -1.34 4.02
N PRO A 140 36.53 -2.38 3.67
CA PRO A 140 36.55 -3.16 2.42
C PRO A 140 36.59 -4.70 2.56
N SER A 141 35.89 -5.43 1.68
CA SER A 141 36.41 -6.60 0.92
C SER A 141 35.26 -7.29 0.16
N ASP A 142 35.53 -7.61 -1.10
CA ASP A 142 34.64 -8.27 -2.05
C ASP A 142 34.17 -9.62 -1.51
N LEU A 143 32.87 -9.76 -1.26
CA LEU A 143 32.24 -11.08 -1.16
C LEU A 143 31.74 -11.61 -2.50
N ASN A 144 31.80 -10.80 -3.56
CA ASN A 144 31.69 -11.12 -4.99
C ASN A 144 32.06 -9.83 -5.75
N ALA A 145 32.09 -9.82 -7.08
CA ALA A 145 32.68 -8.76 -7.92
C ALA A 145 32.14 -7.30 -7.77
N MET A 146 31.28 -7.00 -6.79
CA MET A 146 30.72 -5.69 -6.47
C MET A 146 30.96 -5.30 -5.00
N SER A 147 31.10 -4.00 -4.74
CA SER A 147 31.22 -3.42 -3.41
C SER A 147 29.88 -3.37 -2.67
N GLN A 148 29.91 -3.37 -1.33
CA GLN A 148 28.72 -3.20 -0.48
C GLN A 148 27.87 -1.98 -0.87
N ASN A 149 28.50 -0.87 -1.27
CA ASN A 149 27.77 0.33 -1.70
C ASN A 149 26.97 0.10 -2.99
N GLU A 150 27.49 -0.71 -3.92
CA GLU A 150 26.80 -1.00 -5.18
C GLU A 150 25.60 -1.94 -4.95
N TYR A 151 25.69 -2.87 -4.00
CA TYR A 151 24.54 -3.66 -3.56
C TYR A 151 23.47 -2.81 -2.88
N ALA A 152 23.85 -1.92 -1.95
CA ALA A 152 22.91 -1.01 -1.31
C ALA A 152 22.20 -0.10 -2.33
N ALA A 153 22.93 0.40 -3.33
CA ALA A 153 22.37 1.19 -4.42
C ALA A 153 21.38 0.37 -5.26
N ARG A 154 21.74 -0.86 -5.65
CA ARG A 154 20.86 -1.74 -6.42
C ARG A 154 19.57 -2.09 -5.67
N ILE A 155 19.68 -2.44 -4.38
CA ILE A 155 18.51 -2.72 -3.55
C ILE A 155 17.64 -1.48 -3.41
N LEU A 156 18.24 -0.30 -3.21
CA LEU A 156 17.49 0.95 -3.17
C LEU A 156 16.70 1.15 -4.47
N GLU A 157 17.32 0.98 -5.64
CA GLU A 157 16.62 1.10 -6.92
C GLU A 157 15.44 0.13 -7.06
N ILE A 158 15.62 -1.14 -6.66
CA ILE A 158 14.57 -2.15 -6.69
C ILE A 158 13.40 -1.79 -5.76
N LEU A 159 13.71 -1.32 -4.54
CA LEU A 159 12.69 -0.93 -3.57
C LEU A 159 11.94 0.32 -4.01
N GLU A 160 12.63 1.30 -4.60
CA GLU A 160 12.01 2.49 -5.18
C GLU A 160 11.09 2.11 -6.35
N GLY A 161 11.52 1.23 -7.25
CA GLY A 161 10.68 0.71 -8.34
C GLY A 161 9.45 -0.06 -7.85
N ALA A 162 9.64 -0.97 -6.90
CA ALA A 162 8.53 -1.71 -6.30
C ALA A 162 7.58 -0.81 -5.50
N TYR A 163 8.09 0.25 -4.85
CA TYR A 163 7.26 1.25 -4.20
C TYR A 163 6.40 2.01 -5.20
N GLU A 164 6.96 2.45 -6.34
CA GLU A 164 6.20 3.14 -7.38
C GLU A 164 5.06 2.25 -7.91
N GLU A 165 5.31 0.94 -8.08
CA GLU A 165 4.23 0.03 -8.45
C GLU A 165 3.17 -0.10 -7.35
N TYR A 166 3.55 -0.55 -6.16
CA TYR A 166 2.57 -0.84 -5.10
C TYR A 166 1.82 0.42 -4.67
N VAL A 167 2.57 1.46 -4.35
CA VAL A 167 2.01 2.69 -3.84
C VAL A 167 1.49 3.46 -5.02
N THR A 168 2.32 4.05 -5.87
CA THR A 168 1.88 5.04 -6.86
C THR A 168 0.90 4.51 -7.92
N ASN A 169 1.15 3.32 -8.48
CA ASN A 169 0.33 2.79 -9.58
C ASN A 169 -0.90 2.02 -9.09
N PHE A 170 -0.75 1.18 -8.07
CA PHE A 170 -1.81 0.30 -7.56
C PHE A 170 -2.48 0.77 -6.28
N LEU A 171 -2.05 1.92 -5.76
CA LEU A 171 -2.73 2.64 -4.69
C LEU A 171 -2.81 1.86 -3.36
N PHE A 172 -1.90 0.90 -3.14
CA PHE A 172 -1.77 0.28 -1.83
C PHE A 172 -1.32 1.33 -0.78
N MET A 173 -1.54 1.02 0.49
CA MET A 173 -0.94 1.80 1.58
C MET A 173 0.59 1.84 1.46
N VAL A 174 1.19 2.97 1.82
CA VAL A 174 2.65 3.10 1.95
C VAL A 174 3.19 2.00 2.88
N PRO A 175 4.40 1.47 2.62
CA PRO A 175 5.03 0.49 3.48
C PRO A 175 5.08 0.97 4.93
N TRP A 176 4.76 0.09 5.87
CA TRP A 176 4.87 0.38 7.30
C TRP A 176 6.30 0.80 7.67
N SER A 177 6.45 1.96 8.32
CA SER A 177 7.76 2.42 8.80
C SER A 177 7.98 2.08 10.29
N PRO A 178 9.07 1.38 10.64
CA PRO A 178 9.45 1.16 12.03
C PRO A 178 9.63 2.49 12.78
N GLU A 179 8.95 2.64 13.92
CA GLU A 179 9.01 3.85 14.77
C GLU A 179 8.66 5.18 14.05
N GLY A 180 8.02 5.11 12.87
CA GLY A 180 7.72 6.29 12.05
C GLY A 180 8.98 6.95 11.46
N ALA A 181 10.04 6.17 11.22
CA ALA A 181 11.29 6.67 10.67
C ALA A 181 11.14 7.06 9.19
N GLU A 182 11.61 8.26 8.85
CA GLU A 182 11.61 8.74 7.46
C GLU A 182 13.01 9.25 7.07
N PRO A 183 13.64 8.71 6.01
CA PRO A 183 13.23 7.56 5.16
C PRO A 183 13.18 6.21 5.91
N ILE A 184 12.39 5.26 5.38
CA ILE A 184 12.24 3.91 5.92
C ILE A 184 13.61 3.21 5.99
N PRO A 185 14.08 2.79 7.18
CA PRO A 185 15.35 2.10 7.32
C PRO A 185 15.29 0.68 6.75
N ILE A 186 16.24 0.33 5.88
CA ILE A 186 16.40 -1.00 5.30
C ILE A 186 17.77 -1.53 5.70
N ASN A 187 17.79 -2.67 6.37
CA ASN A 187 19.01 -3.23 6.94
C ASN A 187 19.42 -4.52 6.24
N LEU A 188 20.48 -4.48 5.45
CA LEU A 188 21.02 -5.65 4.77
C LEU A 188 21.78 -6.54 5.77
N LYS A 189 21.09 -7.58 6.28
CA LYS A 189 21.61 -8.59 7.22
C LYS A 189 21.22 -10.01 6.79
N TYR A 190 22.06 -10.99 7.13
CA TYR A 190 21.77 -12.42 6.96
C TYR A 190 20.45 -12.82 7.65
N CYS A 191 19.45 -13.31 6.89
CA CYS A 191 18.22 -13.87 7.44
C CYS A 191 18.44 -15.33 7.89
N ASP A 192 18.30 -15.62 9.17
CA ASP A 192 18.38 -16.97 9.74
C ASP A 192 16.99 -17.59 9.93
N GLY A 193 16.32 -17.91 8.82
CA GLY A 193 15.19 -18.86 8.80
C GLY A 193 13.92 -18.48 9.58
N GLY A 194 13.79 -17.23 10.06
CA GLY A 194 12.64 -16.75 10.84
C GLY A 194 11.79 -15.65 10.20
N GLY A 195 12.18 -15.15 9.02
CA GLY A 195 11.53 -14.04 8.30
C GLY A 195 12.50 -12.88 8.04
N CYS A 196 12.31 -12.18 6.92
CA CYS A 196 13.17 -11.10 6.47
C CYS A 196 12.53 -9.71 6.67
N ALA A 197 11.23 -9.57 6.90
CA ALA A 197 10.58 -8.32 7.31
C ALA A 197 10.24 -8.31 8.82
N GLY A 198 10.65 -7.26 9.56
CA GLY A 198 10.37 -7.14 11.00
C GLY A 198 10.73 -5.79 11.62
N GLY A 199 10.75 -5.72 12.97
CA GLY A 199 10.88 -4.50 13.80
C GLY A 199 12.16 -3.63 13.64
N GLY A 200 12.91 -3.79 12.55
CA GLY A 200 14.00 -2.92 12.13
C GLY A 200 14.09 -2.71 10.60
N GLY A 201 13.04 -3.05 9.84
CA GLY A 201 12.98 -2.92 8.36
C GLY A 201 13.08 -4.25 7.60
N VAL A 202 13.41 -4.17 6.31
CA VAL A 202 13.69 -5.35 5.46
C VAL A 202 15.14 -5.82 5.67
N GLY A 203 15.28 -7.08 6.05
CA GLY A 203 16.51 -7.87 6.11
C GLY A 203 16.77 -8.59 4.79
N LEU A 204 17.83 -8.25 4.09
CA LEU A 204 18.25 -9.00 2.89
C LEU A 204 19.61 -9.65 3.12
N GLY A 205 19.64 -10.97 3.05
CA GLY A 205 20.86 -11.75 3.26
C GLY A 205 21.86 -11.58 2.12
N PRO A 206 23.18 -11.64 2.37
CA PRO A 206 24.22 -11.50 1.34
C PRO A 206 24.11 -12.44 0.14
N ALA A 207 23.51 -13.62 0.31
CA ALA A 207 23.29 -14.58 -0.77
C ALA A 207 22.29 -14.10 -1.84
N LEU A 208 21.52 -13.04 -1.54
CA LEU A 208 20.52 -12.44 -2.42
C LEU A 208 21.00 -11.13 -3.05
N LEU A 209 22.29 -10.81 -2.95
CA LEU A 209 22.78 -9.52 -3.41
C LEU A 209 23.40 -9.58 -4.81
N ASP A 210 23.82 -10.76 -5.27
CA ASP A 210 24.44 -10.92 -6.59
C ASP A 210 23.51 -10.48 -7.72
N PRO A 211 24.02 -9.81 -8.76
CA PRO A 211 23.23 -9.40 -9.91
C PRO A 211 22.49 -10.54 -10.57
N TYR A 212 21.23 -10.28 -10.89
CA TYR A 212 20.47 -11.03 -11.88
C TYR A 212 20.38 -10.25 -13.20
N ASP A 213 20.63 -10.95 -14.31
CA ASP A 213 20.45 -10.45 -15.69
C ASP A 213 19.34 -11.26 -16.38
N HIS A 214 18.16 -10.65 -16.49
CA HIS A 214 16.99 -11.20 -17.18
C HIS A 214 17.19 -11.42 -18.68
N ALA A 215 18.11 -10.69 -19.33
CA ALA A 215 18.30 -10.87 -20.78
C ALA A 215 19.02 -12.18 -21.09
N THR A 216 19.83 -12.67 -20.13
CA THR A 216 20.66 -13.85 -20.28
C THR A 216 20.28 -14.97 -19.30
N ASN A 217 19.25 -14.78 -18.47
CA ASN A 217 18.88 -15.64 -17.35
C ASN A 217 20.10 -16.10 -16.53
N THR A 218 20.97 -15.15 -16.19
CA THR A 218 22.22 -15.41 -15.48
C THR A 218 22.24 -14.69 -14.13
N GLY A 219 22.57 -15.42 -13.06
CA GLY A 219 22.52 -14.95 -11.67
C GLY A 219 21.36 -15.59 -10.88
N ASP A 220 21.03 -15.03 -9.72
CA ASP A 220 19.88 -15.47 -8.90
C ASP A 220 18.78 -14.38 -8.90
N PRO A 221 17.57 -14.66 -9.44
CA PRO A 221 16.45 -13.71 -9.46
C PRO A 221 15.97 -13.33 -8.05
N GLY A 222 16.36 -14.07 -7.02
CA GLY A 222 16.14 -13.74 -5.61
C GLY A 222 16.57 -12.32 -5.25
N SER A 223 17.60 -11.77 -5.91
CA SER A 223 18.05 -10.39 -5.71
C SER A 223 17.05 -9.32 -6.12
N LEU A 224 16.08 -9.66 -6.97
CA LEU A 224 14.99 -8.80 -7.40
C LEU A 224 13.69 -9.14 -6.66
N VAL A 225 13.34 -10.42 -6.62
CA VAL A 225 12.02 -10.84 -6.15
C VAL A 225 11.89 -10.84 -4.63
N VAL A 226 12.98 -11.05 -3.88
CA VAL A 226 12.91 -11.04 -2.41
C VAL A 226 12.73 -9.62 -1.87
N PRO A 227 13.50 -8.59 -2.30
CA PRO A 227 13.25 -7.22 -1.86
C PRO A 227 11.81 -6.74 -2.12
N ALA A 228 11.29 -7.03 -3.31
CA ALA A 228 9.90 -6.75 -3.68
C ALA A 228 8.90 -7.49 -2.76
N HIS A 229 9.10 -8.79 -2.54
CA HIS A 229 8.29 -9.63 -1.64
C HIS A 229 8.25 -9.06 -0.21
N GLU A 230 9.41 -8.73 0.35
CA GLU A 230 9.50 -8.21 1.71
C GLU A 230 8.98 -6.77 1.83
N LEU A 231 9.12 -5.95 0.78
CA LEU A 231 8.50 -4.62 0.74
C LEU A 231 6.98 -4.72 0.72
N PHE A 232 6.42 -5.67 -0.04
CA PHE A 232 4.99 -5.92 -0.04
C PHE A 232 4.49 -6.41 1.32
N HIS A 233 5.29 -7.19 2.07
CA HIS A 233 4.97 -7.47 3.47
C HIS A 233 4.90 -6.20 4.33
N MET A 234 5.77 -5.22 4.12
CA MET A 234 5.66 -3.93 4.82
C MET A 234 4.39 -3.18 4.46
N VAL A 235 3.97 -3.22 3.19
CA VAL A 235 2.66 -2.70 2.74
C VAL A 235 1.53 -3.40 3.47
N GLN A 236 1.52 -4.75 3.48
CA GLN A 236 0.53 -5.56 4.20
C GLN A 236 0.54 -5.29 5.71
N PHE A 237 1.72 -5.04 6.31
CA PHE A 237 1.86 -4.68 7.72
C PHE A 237 1.36 -3.28 8.04
N HIS A 238 1.08 -2.45 7.03
CA HIS A 238 0.39 -1.19 7.30
C HIS A 238 -1.08 -1.44 7.64
N TYR A 239 -1.75 -2.31 6.89
CA TYR A 239 -3.15 -2.69 7.13
C TYR A 239 -3.32 -3.43 8.45
N ASP A 240 -4.27 -3.03 9.30
CA ASP A 240 -4.49 -3.69 10.59
C ASP A 240 -5.22 -5.04 10.50
N ALA A 241 -5.89 -5.27 9.37
CA ALA A 241 -6.62 -6.50 9.09
C ALA A 241 -5.70 -7.70 8.81
N ILE A 242 -6.25 -8.92 8.95
CA ILE A 242 -5.58 -10.21 8.63
C ILE A 242 -4.37 -10.57 9.51
N LYS A 243 -3.65 -9.61 10.11
CA LYS A 243 -2.48 -9.83 10.97
C LYS A 243 -2.72 -10.82 12.12
N THR A 244 -3.95 -10.86 12.63
CA THR A 244 -4.36 -11.74 13.73
C THR A 244 -5.16 -12.97 13.28
N ASP A 245 -5.43 -13.10 11.98
CA ASP A 245 -6.10 -14.28 11.41
C ASP A 245 -5.14 -15.48 11.55
N PRO A 246 -5.50 -16.53 12.33
CA PRO A 246 -4.66 -17.71 12.48
C PRO A 246 -4.45 -18.47 11.15
N ALA A 247 -5.32 -18.24 10.17
CA ALA A 247 -5.20 -18.75 8.81
C ALA A 247 -4.63 -17.70 7.83
N GLY A 248 -4.23 -16.50 8.26
CA GLY A 248 -3.87 -15.38 7.37
C GLY A 248 -2.70 -15.62 6.40
N LYS A 249 -1.91 -16.70 6.58
CA LYS A 249 -0.71 -16.97 5.75
C LYS A 249 -1.01 -17.15 4.26
N TRP A 250 -2.14 -17.74 3.88
CA TRP A 250 -2.46 -17.89 2.46
C TRP A 250 -2.72 -16.53 1.79
N VAL A 251 -3.19 -15.54 2.56
CA VAL A 251 -3.32 -14.15 2.12
C VAL A 251 -1.94 -13.51 2.10
N ILE A 252 -1.30 -13.39 3.27
CA ILE A 252 -0.05 -12.64 3.45
C ILE A 252 1.07 -13.16 2.53
N GLU A 253 1.42 -14.44 2.66
CA GLU A 253 2.55 -15.06 1.96
C GLU A 253 2.18 -15.46 0.53
N GLY A 254 0.93 -15.83 0.30
CA GLY A 254 0.42 -16.18 -1.02
C GLY A 254 0.38 -14.97 -1.95
N GLN A 255 -0.15 -13.84 -1.49
CA GLN A 255 -0.15 -12.60 -2.27
C GLN A 255 1.26 -12.03 -2.45
N ALA A 256 2.08 -11.97 -1.39
CA ALA A 256 3.46 -11.50 -1.49
C ALA A 256 4.28 -12.33 -2.49
N ARG A 257 4.00 -13.63 -2.61
CA ARG A 257 4.60 -14.46 -3.67
C ARG A 257 3.99 -14.19 -5.05
N ALA A 258 2.69 -13.94 -5.13
CA ALA A 258 1.99 -13.67 -6.39
C ALA A 258 2.46 -12.37 -7.05
N ILE A 259 2.96 -11.38 -6.29
CA ILE A 259 3.44 -10.13 -6.89
C ILE A 259 4.56 -10.35 -7.92
N GLN A 260 5.32 -11.44 -7.84
CA GLN A 260 6.39 -11.75 -8.79
C GLN A 260 5.88 -11.93 -10.23
N ASP A 261 4.59 -12.24 -10.40
CA ASP A 261 3.86 -12.37 -11.67
C ASP A 261 3.02 -11.12 -11.97
N LEU A 262 2.68 -10.33 -10.94
CA LEU A 262 1.75 -9.20 -11.04
C LEU A 262 2.41 -7.83 -11.15
N VAL A 263 3.73 -7.69 -10.97
CA VAL A 263 4.37 -6.37 -10.95
C VAL A 263 5.59 -6.22 -11.83
N CYS A 264 5.76 -4.98 -12.27
CA CYS A 264 6.82 -4.51 -13.10
C CYS A 264 7.92 -3.86 -12.25
N ILE A 265 9.01 -4.56 -11.94
CA ILE A 265 10.06 -3.93 -11.13
C ILE A 265 11.03 -3.17 -12.06
N ASP A 266 10.83 -1.85 -12.20
CA ASP A 266 11.78 -0.97 -12.90
C ASP A 266 12.93 -0.56 -11.96
N ALA A 267 14.15 -0.95 -12.29
CA ALA A 267 15.36 -0.47 -11.64
C ALA A 267 16.28 0.15 -12.71
N ALA A 268 16.58 1.44 -12.57
CA ALA A 268 17.61 2.17 -13.32
C ALA A 268 17.65 1.93 -14.85
N GLY A 269 16.51 2.04 -15.53
CA GLY A 269 16.45 1.99 -17.00
C GLY A 269 16.34 0.58 -17.57
N LEU A 270 15.91 -0.39 -16.76
CA LEU A 270 15.46 -1.69 -17.22
C LEU A 270 13.98 -1.59 -17.61
N THR A 271 13.66 -1.93 -18.85
CA THR A 271 12.26 -2.15 -19.25
C THR A 271 11.67 -3.28 -18.40
N CYS A 272 10.62 -2.99 -17.65
CA CYS A 272 9.71 -3.90 -16.98
C CYS A 272 10.16 -5.36 -16.82
N GLN A 273 10.61 -5.73 -15.61
CA GLN A 273 11.06 -7.09 -15.34
C GLN A 273 9.98 -7.87 -14.57
N ASN A 274 9.33 -8.79 -15.30
CA ASN A 274 8.45 -9.82 -14.75
C ASN A 274 9.29 -11.08 -14.42
N CYS A 275 9.03 -11.71 -13.28
CA CYS A 275 9.76 -12.88 -12.77
C CYS A 275 8.91 -14.15 -12.71
N ASP A 276 7.74 -14.16 -13.34
CA ASP A 276 6.80 -15.28 -13.39
C ASP A 276 7.43 -16.62 -13.83
N ASP A 277 8.30 -16.58 -14.83
CA ASP A 277 8.90 -17.77 -15.46
C ASP A 277 10.26 -18.18 -14.89
N GLU A 278 10.74 -17.51 -13.84
CA GLU A 278 12.06 -17.78 -13.29
C GLU A 278 12.14 -19.20 -12.70
N PRO A 279 12.81 -20.17 -13.38
CA PRO A 279 12.66 -21.58 -13.03
C PRO A 279 13.61 -22.01 -11.90
N PHE A 280 14.50 -21.11 -11.48
CA PHE A 280 15.54 -21.34 -10.49
C PHE A 280 15.71 -20.10 -9.59
N GLY A 281 16.63 -20.20 -8.63
CA GLY A 281 16.92 -19.12 -7.68
C GLY A 281 16.18 -19.29 -6.36
N ILE A 282 16.36 -18.29 -5.49
CA ILE A 282 15.75 -18.30 -4.17
C ILE A 282 14.31 -17.79 -4.27
N ALA A 283 13.39 -18.65 -3.86
CA ALA A 283 11.96 -18.36 -3.72
C ALA A 283 11.24 -17.90 -5.02
N PRO A 284 11.35 -18.65 -6.13
CA PRO A 284 10.62 -18.33 -7.36
C PRO A 284 9.12 -18.63 -7.22
N TYR A 285 8.29 -17.80 -7.86
CA TYR A 285 6.84 -18.03 -8.03
C TYR A 285 6.59 -19.35 -8.76
N TYR A 286 7.28 -19.59 -9.87
CA TYR A 286 7.19 -20.85 -10.63
C TYR A 286 7.35 -22.10 -9.75
N GLY A 287 8.32 -22.08 -8.83
CA GLY A 287 8.52 -23.18 -7.87
C GLY A 287 7.32 -23.40 -6.93
N GLN A 288 6.63 -22.33 -6.54
CA GLN A 288 5.43 -22.41 -5.69
C GLN A 288 4.19 -22.89 -6.45
N VAL A 289 4.08 -22.54 -7.74
CA VAL A 289 3.10 -23.11 -8.66
C VAL A 289 3.30 -24.63 -8.75
N GLY A 290 4.53 -25.08 -9.00
CA GLY A 290 4.90 -26.50 -9.01
C GLY A 290 4.57 -27.20 -7.69
N ASN A 291 4.84 -26.57 -6.54
CA ASN A 291 4.52 -27.12 -5.22
C ASN A 291 3.02 -27.34 -5.00
N TYR A 292 2.18 -26.39 -5.42
CA TYR A 292 0.72 -26.57 -5.31
C TYR A 292 0.22 -27.65 -6.26
N LEU A 293 0.65 -27.61 -7.52
CA LEU A 293 0.21 -28.55 -8.55
C LEU A 293 0.68 -29.99 -8.31
N GLY A 294 1.84 -30.16 -7.68
CA GLY A 294 2.35 -31.47 -7.25
C GLY A 294 1.55 -32.08 -6.09
N ASN A 295 0.77 -31.29 -5.35
CA ASN A 295 -0.11 -31.77 -4.28
C ASN A 295 -1.33 -30.84 -4.09
N THR A 296 -2.30 -30.98 -4.99
CA THR A 296 -3.53 -30.17 -5.01
C THR A 296 -4.55 -30.54 -3.93
N ASN A 297 -4.37 -31.65 -3.21
CA ASN A 297 -5.27 -32.10 -2.14
C ASN A 297 -4.99 -31.37 -0.81
N ARG A 298 -4.89 -30.04 -0.88
CA ARG A 298 -4.59 -29.16 0.24
C ARG A 298 -5.54 -27.96 0.21
N PRO A 299 -6.18 -27.59 1.33
CA PRO A 299 -7.01 -26.39 1.41
C PRO A 299 -6.13 -25.16 1.15
N VAL A 300 -6.53 -24.30 0.21
CA VAL A 300 -5.74 -23.11 -0.14
C VAL A 300 -5.63 -22.13 1.04
N ASN A 301 -6.60 -22.13 1.94
CA ASN A 301 -6.61 -21.31 3.14
C ASN A 301 -5.79 -21.90 4.31
N GLU A 302 -5.13 -23.03 4.12
CA GLU A 302 -4.27 -23.70 5.13
C GLU A 302 -2.81 -23.81 4.66
N ILE A 303 -2.45 -23.10 3.59
CA ILE A 303 -1.10 -23.07 3.04
C ILE A 303 -0.54 -21.64 3.07
N SER A 304 0.72 -21.50 2.66
CA SER A 304 1.47 -20.22 2.66
C SER A 304 1.79 -19.83 1.21
N TYR A 305 3.05 -19.69 0.82
CA TYR A 305 3.52 -19.28 -0.51
C TYR A 305 2.83 -19.97 -1.70
N SER A 306 2.53 -21.27 -1.61
CA SER A 306 1.88 -22.00 -2.72
C SER A 306 0.42 -21.59 -2.96
N ALA A 307 -0.16 -20.73 -2.12
CA ALA A 307 -1.43 -20.05 -2.41
C ALA A 307 -1.29 -18.99 -3.52
N ALA A 308 -0.06 -18.63 -3.95
CA ALA A 308 0.17 -17.65 -5.00
C ALA A 308 -0.62 -17.93 -6.28
N LEU A 309 -0.66 -19.18 -6.74
CA LEU A 309 -1.40 -19.58 -7.93
C LEU A 309 -2.91 -19.27 -7.81
N PHE A 310 -3.48 -19.39 -6.61
CA PHE A 310 -4.88 -19.04 -6.37
C PHE A 310 -5.12 -17.52 -6.41
N TRP A 311 -4.16 -16.73 -5.93
CA TRP A 311 -4.23 -15.27 -6.03
C TRP A 311 -4.08 -14.78 -7.46
N ILE A 312 -3.18 -15.38 -8.25
CA ILE A 312 -3.09 -15.11 -9.69
C ILE A 312 -4.41 -15.43 -10.38
N TYR A 313 -4.97 -16.61 -10.11
CA TYR A 313 -6.29 -16.96 -10.64
C TYR A 313 -7.35 -15.91 -10.30
N LEU A 314 -7.43 -15.47 -9.03
CA LEU A 314 -8.36 -14.44 -8.58
C LEU A 314 -8.17 -13.11 -9.32
N CYS A 315 -6.95 -12.59 -9.36
CA CYS A 315 -6.60 -11.36 -10.07
C CYS A 315 -7.04 -11.43 -11.53
N GLN A 316 -6.67 -12.51 -12.24
CA GLN A 316 -7.03 -12.69 -13.64
C GLN A 316 -8.54 -12.80 -13.90
N GLN A 317 -9.31 -13.34 -12.96
CA GLN A 317 -10.76 -13.50 -13.14
C GLN A 317 -11.56 -12.25 -12.77
N TYR A 318 -11.10 -11.46 -11.79
CA TYR A 318 -11.92 -10.42 -11.16
C TYR A 318 -11.30 -9.01 -11.19
N GLY A 319 -10.04 -8.87 -11.59
CA GLY A 319 -9.42 -7.57 -11.78
C GLY A 319 -9.77 -6.93 -13.12
N ALA A 320 -9.83 -5.61 -13.16
CA ALA A 320 -10.13 -4.82 -14.34
C ALA A 320 -8.89 -4.53 -15.19
N THR A 321 -7.69 -4.57 -14.59
CA THR A 321 -6.44 -4.41 -15.35
C THR A 321 -6.21 -5.62 -16.24
N ASN A 322 -6.10 -5.37 -17.55
CA ASN A 322 -6.06 -6.41 -18.58
C ASN A 322 -4.74 -6.44 -19.37
N SER A 323 -3.68 -5.84 -18.83
CA SER A 323 -2.34 -5.82 -19.40
C SER A 323 -1.36 -6.44 -18.42
N GLU A 324 -0.47 -7.27 -18.92
CA GLU A 324 0.65 -7.79 -18.14
C GLU A 324 1.81 -6.78 -18.05
N PRO A 325 2.63 -6.85 -16.98
CA PRO A 325 2.55 -7.84 -15.89
C PRO A 325 1.41 -7.60 -14.88
N GLU A 326 0.79 -6.42 -14.91
CA GLU A 326 -0.15 -5.94 -13.90
C GLU A 326 -1.57 -6.55 -13.93
N ARG A 327 -1.75 -7.66 -14.65
CA ARG A 327 -3.06 -8.21 -14.97
C ARG A 327 -3.84 -8.54 -13.70
N GLY A 328 -4.90 -7.79 -13.49
CA GLY A 328 -5.82 -7.94 -12.37
C GLY A 328 -5.23 -7.61 -11.00
N PHE A 329 -4.06 -6.96 -10.93
CA PHE A 329 -3.45 -6.59 -9.66
C PHE A 329 -4.31 -5.58 -8.87
N ASP A 330 -5.13 -4.80 -9.56
CA ASP A 330 -6.15 -3.93 -8.99
C ASP A 330 -7.15 -4.67 -8.09
N PHE A 331 -7.50 -5.93 -8.40
CA PHE A 331 -8.33 -6.76 -7.51
C PHE A 331 -7.66 -6.99 -6.14
N MET A 332 -6.34 -7.14 -6.12
CA MET A 332 -5.60 -7.32 -4.88
C MET A 332 -5.59 -6.03 -4.05
N ALA A 333 -5.53 -4.86 -4.68
CA ALA A 333 -5.67 -3.58 -4.00
C ALA A 333 -7.06 -3.44 -3.36
N GLU A 334 -8.12 -3.73 -4.11
CA GLU A 334 -9.51 -3.73 -3.63
C GLU A 334 -9.74 -4.73 -2.48
N PHE A 335 -9.03 -5.86 -2.48
CA PHE A 335 -9.05 -6.79 -1.34
C PHE A 335 -8.53 -6.12 -0.05
N TRP A 336 -7.42 -5.40 -0.13
CA TRP A 336 -6.83 -4.74 1.03
C TRP A 336 -7.61 -3.49 1.48
N ASP A 337 -8.27 -2.78 0.56
CA ASP A 337 -9.27 -1.75 0.91
C ASP A 337 -10.37 -2.32 1.80
N GLU A 338 -11.01 -3.39 1.33
CA GLU A 338 -12.09 -4.02 2.08
C GLU A 338 -11.60 -4.58 3.43
N ALA A 339 -10.35 -5.03 3.48
CA ALA A 339 -9.72 -5.49 4.71
C ALA A 339 -9.57 -4.34 5.72
N ASP A 340 -9.05 -3.18 5.29
CA ASP A 340 -8.83 -2.01 6.13
C ASP A 340 -10.13 -1.49 6.76
N ASP A 341 -11.18 -1.38 5.96
CA ASP A 341 -12.50 -0.94 6.41
C ASP A 341 -13.14 -1.93 7.41
N ASN A 342 -12.61 -3.16 7.51
CA ASN A 342 -13.22 -4.26 8.27
C ASN A 342 -12.21 -5.15 9.01
N VAL A 343 -11.38 -4.52 9.85
CA VAL A 343 -10.25 -5.15 10.59
C VAL A 343 -10.52 -6.44 11.37
N ASN A 344 -11.78 -6.82 11.63
CA ASN A 344 -12.15 -8.03 12.37
C ASN A 344 -12.49 -9.24 11.49
N ARG A 345 -12.34 -9.14 10.16
CA ARG A 345 -12.68 -10.21 9.23
C ARG A 345 -11.49 -11.14 8.97
N ASP A 346 -11.79 -12.43 8.78
CA ASP A 346 -10.81 -13.38 8.23
C ASP A 346 -10.64 -13.19 6.70
N GLY A 347 -9.60 -13.81 6.13
CA GLY A 347 -9.31 -13.64 4.70
C GLY A 347 -10.44 -14.07 3.76
N ILE A 348 -11.27 -15.05 4.14
CA ILE A 348 -12.41 -15.50 3.33
C ILE A 348 -13.55 -14.47 3.39
N GLN A 349 -13.79 -13.90 4.57
CA GLN A 349 -14.80 -12.87 4.77
C GLN A 349 -14.46 -11.58 4.02
N VAL A 350 -13.18 -11.17 4.01
CA VAL A 350 -12.71 -10.04 3.19
C VAL A 350 -12.93 -10.34 1.71
N LEU A 351 -12.42 -11.47 1.20
CA LEU A 351 -12.58 -11.86 -0.21
C LEU A 351 -14.04 -11.85 -0.67
N ASN A 352 -14.94 -12.43 0.11
CA ASN A 352 -16.36 -12.47 -0.22
C ASN A 352 -17.00 -11.09 -0.30
N ALA A 353 -16.52 -10.13 0.50
CA ALA A 353 -17.03 -8.78 0.51
C ALA A 353 -16.41 -7.92 -0.60
N THR A 354 -15.12 -8.09 -0.91
CA THR A 354 -14.49 -7.49 -2.09
C THR A 354 -15.26 -7.85 -3.35
N LEU A 355 -15.55 -9.14 -3.56
CA LEU A 355 -16.38 -9.60 -4.68
C LEU A 355 -17.77 -8.98 -4.68
N GLN A 356 -18.40 -8.87 -3.51
CA GLN A 356 -19.71 -8.26 -3.39
C GLN A 356 -19.69 -6.77 -3.79
N ASN A 357 -18.66 -6.03 -3.39
CA ASN A 357 -18.50 -4.62 -3.75
C ASN A 357 -18.25 -4.44 -5.24
N LEU A 358 -17.53 -5.36 -5.87
CA LEU A 358 -17.35 -5.42 -7.32
C LEU A 358 -18.61 -5.89 -8.08
N GLY A 359 -19.69 -6.25 -7.37
CA GLY A 359 -20.95 -6.69 -7.96
C GLY A 359 -20.97 -8.16 -8.38
N GLU A 360 -19.96 -8.94 -7.97
CA GLU A 360 -19.83 -10.35 -8.31
C GLU A 360 -20.73 -11.24 -7.45
N SER A 361 -21.27 -12.30 -8.07
CA SER A 361 -22.10 -13.29 -7.38
C SER A 361 -21.29 -14.44 -6.78
N ASP A 362 -20.09 -14.68 -7.29
CA ASP A 362 -19.22 -15.74 -6.81
C ASP A 362 -18.72 -15.47 -5.39
N ARG A 363 -18.50 -16.54 -4.63
CA ARG A 363 -17.93 -16.49 -3.28
C ARG A 363 -16.77 -17.48 -3.21
N PHE A 364 -15.96 -17.42 -2.15
CA PHE A 364 -14.76 -18.26 -1.99
C PHE A 364 -14.99 -19.73 -2.36
N ARG A 365 -16.13 -20.31 -1.95
CA ARG A 365 -16.48 -21.70 -2.28
C ARG A 365 -16.62 -21.95 -3.79
N ASP A 366 -17.20 -21.02 -4.52
CA ASP A 366 -17.44 -21.16 -5.96
C ASP A 366 -16.17 -20.89 -6.75
N ILE A 367 -15.39 -19.90 -6.33
CA ILE A 367 -14.05 -19.62 -6.85
C ILE A 367 -13.14 -20.82 -6.67
N PHE A 368 -13.09 -21.39 -5.46
CA PHE A 368 -12.25 -22.55 -5.19
C PHE A 368 -12.62 -23.75 -6.09
N LYS A 369 -13.91 -23.97 -6.37
CA LYS A 369 -14.32 -25.01 -7.34
C LYS A 369 -13.79 -24.68 -8.74
N ASN A 370 -13.96 -23.44 -9.20
CA ASN A 370 -13.54 -23.04 -10.54
C ASN A 370 -12.01 -23.13 -10.68
N PHE A 371 -11.27 -22.73 -9.65
CA PHE A 371 -9.83 -22.87 -9.55
C PHE A 371 -9.37 -24.34 -9.63
N VAL A 372 -10.02 -25.24 -8.88
CA VAL A 372 -9.72 -26.68 -8.96
C VAL A 372 -10.00 -27.23 -10.37
N VAL A 373 -11.08 -26.78 -11.02
CA VAL A 373 -11.37 -27.14 -12.41
C VAL A 373 -10.32 -26.57 -13.35
N ALA A 374 -9.91 -25.32 -13.19
CA ALA A 374 -8.84 -24.70 -13.99
C ALA A 374 -7.53 -25.51 -13.87
N ASN A 375 -7.14 -25.90 -12.65
CA ASN A 375 -5.95 -26.72 -12.40
C ASN A 375 -6.00 -28.10 -13.07
N TYR A 376 -7.18 -28.70 -13.16
CA TYR A 376 -7.38 -29.98 -13.83
C TYR A 376 -7.46 -29.85 -15.35
N ALA A 377 -8.09 -28.77 -15.82
CA ALA A 377 -8.38 -28.52 -17.22
C ALA A 377 -7.29 -27.71 -17.94
N LYS A 378 -6.22 -27.27 -17.26
CA LYS A 378 -5.17 -26.41 -17.84
C LYS A 378 -4.51 -26.98 -19.11
N GLN A 379 -4.40 -28.30 -19.22
CA GLN A 379 -3.87 -28.97 -20.42
C GLN A 379 -4.91 -29.07 -21.57
N LEU A 380 -6.14 -28.59 -21.35
CA LEU A 380 -7.19 -28.55 -22.36
C LEU A 380 -7.17 -27.20 -23.06
N SER A 381 -6.61 -27.17 -24.26
CA SER A 381 -6.61 -25.97 -25.10
C SER A 381 -7.85 -25.88 -26.01
N GLY A 382 -8.15 -24.66 -26.47
CA GLY A 382 -9.18 -24.39 -27.48
C GLY A 382 -10.32 -23.45 -27.03
N PRO A 383 -11.09 -22.90 -27.99
CA PRO A 383 -12.10 -21.87 -27.73
C PRO A 383 -13.33 -22.38 -26.96
N SER A 384 -13.51 -23.71 -26.84
CA SER A 384 -14.63 -24.33 -26.12
C SER A 384 -14.43 -24.41 -24.61
N VAL A 385 -13.21 -24.21 -24.10
CA VAL A 385 -12.95 -24.16 -22.66
C VAL A 385 -13.29 -22.75 -22.15
N PRO A 386 -14.25 -22.60 -21.22
CA PRO A 386 -14.62 -21.30 -20.63
C PRO A 386 -13.42 -20.57 -20.04
N SER A 387 -13.39 -19.24 -20.14
CA SER A 387 -12.30 -18.39 -19.60
C SER A 387 -12.03 -18.62 -18.13
N ARG A 388 -13.08 -18.84 -17.31
CA ARG A 388 -12.96 -19.17 -15.88
C ARG A 388 -12.21 -20.47 -15.55
N TYR A 389 -11.91 -21.30 -16.55
CA TYR A 389 -11.13 -22.53 -16.38
C TYR A 389 -9.77 -22.46 -17.08
N LYS A 390 -9.29 -21.24 -17.37
CA LYS A 390 -8.00 -20.97 -18.01
C LYS A 390 -7.20 -20.02 -17.15
N TYR A 391 -5.88 -20.15 -17.27
CA TYR A 391 -4.93 -19.10 -16.92
C TYR A 391 -4.67 -18.25 -18.16
N VAL A 392 -4.39 -16.97 -17.94
CA VAL A 392 -3.91 -16.06 -18.98
C VAL A 392 -2.40 -15.90 -18.77
N ASP A 393 -1.63 -16.05 -19.84
CA ASP A 393 -0.17 -15.85 -19.89
C ASP A 393 0.13 -15.26 -21.29
N GLU A 394 0.54 -13.99 -21.33
CA GLU A 394 0.58 -13.20 -22.57
C GLU A 394 1.97 -12.67 -22.94
N THR A 395 2.99 -12.81 -22.08
CA THR A 395 4.31 -12.20 -22.31
C THR A 395 5.28 -13.02 -23.15
N GLN A 396 4.98 -14.28 -23.50
CA GLN A 396 5.90 -15.12 -24.29
C GLN A 396 5.20 -15.97 -25.38
N PRO A 397 5.88 -16.33 -26.50
CA PRO A 397 5.35 -17.34 -27.42
C PRO A 397 4.98 -18.61 -26.64
N PRO A 398 3.87 -19.28 -26.98
CA PRO A 398 3.07 -20.13 -26.09
C PRO A 398 3.86 -20.75 -24.93
N GLY A 399 3.73 -20.14 -23.76
CA GLY A 399 4.30 -20.54 -22.48
C GLY A 399 3.35 -21.43 -21.66
N PRO A 400 3.84 -22.10 -20.61
CA PRO A 400 3.38 -23.42 -20.19
C PRO A 400 2.32 -23.41 -19.07
N TYR A 401 1.24 -22.63 -19.17
CA TYR A 401 0.00 -23.12 -18.56
C TYR A 401 -0.62 -24.29 -19.35
N ASP A 402 -0.17 -24.49 -20.60
CA ASP A 402 -0.50 -25.66 -21.43
C ASP A 402 0.40 -26.88 -21.15
N ASP A 403 1.61 -26.70 -20.62
CA ASP A 403 2.56 -27.79 -20.31
C ASP A 403 3.13 -27.64 -18.89
N VAL A 404 2.33 -28.01 -17.89
CA VAL A 404 2.92 -28.46 -16.61
C VAL A 404 3.64 -29.76 -16.89
N ASN A 405 4.88 -29.66 -17.38
CA ASN A 405 5.74 -30.78 -17.68
C ASN A 405 5.97 -31.58 -16.39
N LEU A 406 5.57 -32.85 -16.44
CA LEU A 406 5.96 -33.87 -15.47
C LEU A 406 7.46 -34.14 -15.53
#